data_AF-A0A3D3BZ10-F1
#
_entry.id   AF-A0A3D3BZ10-F1
#
_cell.length_a   1.000
_cell.length_b   1.000
_cell.length_c   1.000
_cell.angle_alpha   90.00
_cell.angle_beta   90.00
_cell.angle_gamma   90.00
#
_symmetry.space_group_name_H-M   'P 1'
#
loop_
_entity.id
_entity.type
_entity.pdbx_description
1 polymer ?
#
loop_
_entity_poly.entity_id
_entity_poly.type
_entity_poly.pdbx_seq_one_letter_code
_entity_poly.pdbx_strand_id
1 'polypeptide(L)'
;MHYRAQAKKRLYLLQASADGTRLSTDNEVQLGTGADAGRAEILIHVDSLNTEQPAVLLAILPTLFDSEKPPISLSKNPEKNLQVLSLSYAE
;
A
#
# COMPACT_ATOMS: atom_id res chain seq x y z
N MET A 1 -26.71 20.73 -13.37
CA MET A 1 -26.01 19.44 -13.13
C MET A 1 -24.66 19.73 -12.52
N HIS A 2 -24.38 19.29 -11.29
CA HIS A 2 -23.03 19.36 -10.74
C HIS A 2 -22.25 18.11 -11.18
N TYR A 3 -21.29 18.28 -12.09
CA TYR A 3 -20.40 17.20 -12.47
C TYR A 3 -19.37 17.01 -11.36
N ARG A 4 -19.57 16.04 -10.47
CA ARG A 4 -18.55 15.62 -9.50
C ARG A 4 -17.64 14.62 -10.21
N ALA A 5 -16.52 15.10 -10.75
CA ALA A 5 -15.46 14.21 -11.20
C ALA A 5 -14.94 13.44 -9.97
N GLN A 6 -15.14 12.12 -9.95
CA GLN A 6 -14.58 11.25 -8.91
C GLN A 6 -13.15 10.89 -9.30
N ALA A 7 -12.20 11.13 -8.39
CA ALA A 7 -10.83 10.68 -8.58
C ALA A 7 -10.81 9.14 -8.66
N LYS A 8 -10.13 8.59 -9.67
CA LYS A 8 -9.98 7.13 -9.87
C LYS A 8 -8.85 6.52 -9.02
N LYS A 9 -7.96 7.36 -8.48
CA LYS A 9 -6.83 6.99 -7.63
C LYS A 9 -6.73 7.93 -6.43
N ARG A 10 -6.17 7.44 -5.33
CA ARG A 10 -5.91 8.19 -4.08
C ARG A 10 -4.55 7.82 -3.50
N LEU A 11 -4.01 8.73 -2.70
CA LEU A 11 -2.80 8.52 -1.93
C LEU A 11 -3.13 7.74 -0.65
N TYR A 12 -2.37 6.69 -0.37
CA TYR A 12 -2.50 5.86 0.82
C TYR A 12 -1.16 5.73 1.51
N LEU A 13 -1.21 5.73 2.84
CA LEU A 13 -0.10 5.32 3.68
C LEU A 13 -0.28 3.83 4.00
N LEU A 14 0.76 3.04 3.75
CA LEU A 14 0.77 1.60 4.01
C LEU A 14 1.87 1.26 5.00
N GLN A 15 1.62 0.25 5.82
CA GLN A 15 2.59 -0.32 6.75
C GLN A 15 2.85 -1.78 6.37
N ALA A 16 4.12 -2.14 6.15
CA ALA A 16 4.54 -3.53 5.96
C ALA A 16 5.08 -4.10 7.27
N SER A 17 4.74 -5.35 7.59
CA SER A 17 5.18 -6.02 8.80
C SER A 17 6.71 -5.94 9.02
N ALA A 18 7.09 -5.73 10.29
CA ALA A 18 8.48 -5.74 10.71
C ALA A 18 8.99 -7.19 10.80
N ASP A 19 10.00 -7.52 10.00
CA ASP A 19 10.72 -8.81 10.07
C ASP A 19 12.25 -8.61 9.98
N GLY A 20 12.71 -7.36 10.04
CA GLY A 20 14.13 -6.99 9.91
C GLY A 20 14.68 -7.03 8.48
N THR A 21 13.86 -7.38 7.49
CA THR A 21 14.24 -7.41 6.07
C THR A 21 13.90 -6.08 5.41
N ARG A 22 14.89 -5.51 4.70
CA ARG A 22 14.70 -4.33 3.86
C ARG A 22 13.78 -4.61 2.68
N LEU A 23 13.02 -3.62 2.27
CA LEU A 23 12.21 -3.71 1.06
C LEU A 23 13.10 -3.63 -0.16
N SER A 24 12.77 -4.41 -1.20
CA SER A 24 13.35 -4.18 -2.53
C SER A 24 12.92 -2.81 -3.05
N THR A 25 13.84 -2.08 -3.68
CA THR A 25 13.56 -0.79 -4.34
C THR A 25 12.57 -0.93 -5.48
N ASP A 26 12.54 -2.10 -6.11
CA ASP A 26 11.71 -2.40 -7.29
C ASP A 26 10.39 -3.07 -6.88
N ASN A 27 9.97 -2.90 -5.63
CA ASN A 27 8.68 -3.41 -5.17
C ASN A 27 7.53 -2.63 -5.79
N GLU A 28 6.53 -3.37 -6.26
CA GLU A 28 5.17 -2.89 -6.53
C GLU A 28 4.20 -3.39 -5.46
N VAL A 29 3.14 -2.61 -5.20
CA VAL A 29 1.99 -3.05 -4.40
C VAL A 29 1.01 -3.81 -5.29
N GLN A 30 0.68 -5.03 -4.90
CA GLN A 30 -0.29 -5.89 -5.57
C GLN A 30 -1.61 -5.86 -4.81
N LEU A 31 -2.70 -5.72 -5.57
CA LEU A 31 -4.07 -5.63 -5.04
C LEU A 31 -4.83 -6.91 -5.41
N GLY A 32 -5.06 -7.79 -4.44
CA GLY A 32 -5.77 -9.05 -4.67
C GLY A 32 -4.91 -10.12 -5.36
N THR A 33 -5.53 -11.24 -5.70
CA THR A 33 -4.85 -12.41 -6.30
C THR A 33 -5.52 -12.81 -7.61
N GLY A 34 -4.74 -13.31 -8.58
CA GLY A 34 -5.26 -13.89 -9.82
C GLY A 34 -5.38 -12.90 -10.98
N ALA A 35 -6.29 -13.18 -11.93
CA ALA A 35 -6.42 -12.43 -13.19
C ALA A 35 -6.87 -10.97 -13.02
N ASP A 36 -7.54 -10.66 -11.89
CA ASP A 36 -8.01 -9.33 -11.53
C ASP A 36 -7.04 -8.59 -10.59
N ALA A 37 -5.81 -9.10 -10.42
CA ALA A 37 -4.82 -8.47 -9.56
C ALA A 37 -4.47 -7.07 -10.07
N GLY A 38 -4.82 -6.04 -9.28
CA GLY A 38 -4.46 -4.66 -9.55
C GLY A 38 -3.02 -4.37 -9.17
N ARG A 39 -2.46 -3.31 -9.74
CA ARG A 39 -1.15 -2.77 -9.35
C ARG A 39 -1.29 -1.35 -8.82
N ALA A 40 -0.51 -1.05 -7.80
CA ALA A 40 -0.36 0.27 -7.24
C ALA A 40 1.09 0.73 -7.27
N GLU A 41 1.25 2.03 -7.37
CA GLU A 41 2.54 2.69 -7.53
C GLU A 41 3.05 3.14 -6.15
N ILE A 42 4.25 2.72 -5.77
CA ILE A 42 4.94 3.21 -4.57
C ILE A 42 5.70 4.47 -4.95
N LEU A 43 5.39 5.58 -4.27
CA LEU A 43 6.08 6.85 -4.46
C LEU A 43 7.36 6.91 -3.64
N ILE A 44 7.25 6.52 -2.36
CA ILE A 44 8.33 6.58 -1.37
C ILE A 44 8.13 5.40 -0.42
N HIS A 45 9.23 4.82 0.06
CA HIS A 45 9.22 3.92 1.20
C HIS A 45 10.31 4.30 2.21
N VAL A 46 10.04 3.98 3.47
CA VAL A 46 11.00 4.02 4.56
C VAL A 46 11.14 2.60 5.05
N ASP A 47 12.35 2.06 4.93
CA ASP A 47 12.66 0.71 5.36
C ASP A 47 12.51 0.53 6.87
N SER A 48 12.20 -0.70 7.25
CA SER A 48 12.32 -1.19 8.61
C SER A 48 13.80 -1.16 9.03
N LEU A 49 14.11 -0.51 10.16
CA LEU A 49 15.47 -0.49 10.71
C LEU A 49 15.77 -1.70 11.60
N ASN A 50 14.73 -2.35 12.13
CA ASN A 50 14.82 -3.53 12.99
C ASN A 50 13.46 -4.26 13.05
N THR A 51 13.42 -5.39 13.74
CA THR A 51 12.20 -6.22 13.90
C THR A 51 11.08 -5.55 14.70
N GLU A 52 11.30 -4.39 15.31
CA GLU A 52 10.31 -3.64 16.09
C GLU A 52 9.70 -2.48 15.30
N GLN A 53 10.36 -2.03 14.23
CA GLN A 53 9.92 -0.90 13.41
C GLN A 53 9.44 -1.40 12.04
N PRO A 54 8.12 -1.37 11.76
CA PRO A 54 7.61 -1.76 10.45
C PRO A 54 8.05 -0.78 9.37
N ALA A 55 8.15 -1.28 8.13
CA ALA A 55 8.42 -0.40 7.00
C ALA A 55 7.13 0.38 6.64
N VAL A 56 7.29 1.61 6.18
CA VAL A 56 6.17 2.48 5.81
C VAL A 56 6.29 2.86 4.34
N LEU A 57 5.20 2.76 3.59
CA LEU A 57 5.15 3.12 2.18
C LEU A 57 4.08 4.17 1.92
N LEU A 58 4.38 5.11 1.04
CA LEU A 58 3.42 6.02 0.45
C LEU A 58 3.11 5.56 -0.97
N ALA A 59 1.86 5.24 -1.25
CA ALA A 59 1.46 4.63 -2.52
C ALA A 59 0.18 5.23 -3.11
N ILE A 60 0.04 5.17 -4.43
CA ILE A 60 -1.18 5.56 -5.15
C ILE A 60 -1.97 4.30 -5.50
N LEU A 61 -3.15 4.14 -4.90
CA LEU A 61 -4.05 3.02 -5.14
C LEU A 61 -5.35 3.48 -5.83
N PRO A 62 -6.05 2.60 -6.57
CA PRO A 62 -7.39 2.88 -7.09
C PRO A 62 -8.39 3.24 -5.98
N THR A 63 -9.36 4.13 -6.25
CA THR A 63 -10.36 4.51 -5.24
C THR A 63 -11.44 3.46 -4.97
N LEU A 64 -11.61 2.52 -5.89
CA LEU A 64 -12.47 1.34 -5.71
C LEU A 64 -11.79 0.25 -4.86
N PHE A 65 -10.58 0.50 -4.38
CA PHE A 65 -9.87 -0.38 -3.48
C PHE A 65 -10.61 -0.45 -2.13
N ASP A 66 -10.96 -1.67 -1.74
CA ASP A 66 -11.56 -1.98 -0.44
C ASP A 66 -10.45 -2.41 0.52
N SER A 67 -10.10 -1.54 1.47
CA SER A 67 -9.06 -1.80 2.47
C SER A 67 -9.41 -2.91 3.45
N GLU A 68 -10.67 -3.36 3.49
CA GLU A 68 -11.14 -4.42 4.38
C GLU A 68 -11.24 -5.80 3.69
N LYS A 69 -10.92 -5.89 2.39
CA LYS A 69 -10.96 -7.12 1.58
C LYS A 69 -9.56 -7.57 1.10
N PRO A 70 -9.38 -8.85 0.71
CA PRO A 70 -8.09 -9.58 0.81
C PRO A 70 -7.09 -9.25 -0.31
N PRO A 71 -5.84 -9.74 -0.18
CA PRO A 71 -4.75 -9.14 0.56
C PRO A 71 -3.99 -8.12 -0.31
N ILE A 72 -3.56 -7.02 0.29
CA ILE A 72 -2.52 -6.18 -0.30
C ILE A 72 -1.19 -6.87 -0.03
N SER A 73 -0.36 -7.06 -1.06
CA SER A 73 0.98 -7.65 -0.89
C SER A 73 2.05 -6.87 -1.65
N LEU A 74 3.31 -7.16 -1.36
CA LEU A 74 4.44 -6.64 -2.12
C LEU A 74 4.92 -7.70 -3.12
N SER A 75 5.13 -7.28 -4.36
CA SER A 75 5.54 -8.17 -5.45
C SER A 75 6.85 -8.93 -5.22
N LYS A 76 7.84 -8.33 -4.55
CA LYS A 76 9.15 -8.96 -4.22
C LYS A 76 9.26 -9.37 -2.76
N ASN A 77 8.27 -9.02 -1.95
CA ASN A 77 8.18 -9.37 -0.53
C ASN A 77 6.76 -9.86 -0.19
N PRO A 78 6.24 -10.90 -0.86
CA PRO A 78 4.86 -11.37 -0.68
C PRO A 78 4.58 -11.90 0.74
N GLU A 79 5.62 -12.24 1.49
CA GLU A 79 5.58 -12.64 2.89
C GLU A 79 5.22 -11.49 3.85
N LYS A 80 5.38 -10.24 3.42
CA LYS A 80 5.07 -9.08 4.26
C LYS A 80 3.58 -8.76 4.22
N ASN A 81 2.99 -8.69 5.41
CA ASN A 81 1.61 -8.24 5.57
C ASN A 81 1.56 -6.72 5.43
N LEU A 82 0.73 -6.23 4.51
CA LEU A 82 0.47 -4.80 4.34
C LEU A 82 -0.85 -4.39 5.01
N GLN A 83 -0.80 -3.27 5.72
CA GLN A 83 -1.96 -2.63 6.34
C GLN A 83 -2.08 -1.19 5.85
N VAL A 84 -3.30 -0.74 5.58
CA VAL A 84 -3.55 0.67 5.29
C VAL A 84 -3.58 1.45 6.60
N LEU A 85 -2.75 2.48 6.69
CA LEU A 85 -2.80 3.43 7.79
C LEU A 85 -3.77 4.55 7.44
N SER A 86 -4.70 4.82 8.36
CA SER A 86 -5.58 5.98 8.27
C SER A 86 -4.75 7.26 8.47
N LEU A 87 -4.69 8.10 7.45
CA LEU A 87 -4.23 9.47 7.61
C LEU A 87 -5.32 10.25 8.33
N SER A 88 -5.17 10.45 9.63
CA SER A 88 -5.93 11.48 10.33
C SER A 88 -5.42 12.84 9.86
N TYR A 89 -6.07 13.41 8.85
CA TYR A 89 -5.92 14.83 8.58
C TYR A 89 -6.59 15.57 9.74
N ALA A 90 -5.79 16.07 10.68
CA ALA A 90 -6.26 17.13 11.55
C ALA A 90 -6.38 18.38 10.68
N GLU A 91 -7.61 18.88 10.54
CA GLU A 91 -7.87 20.19 9.92
C GLU A 91 -7.23 21.33 10.74
#